data_AF-A0A7L1GEP7-F1
#
_entry.id   AF-A0A7L1GEP7-F1
#
_cell.length_a   1.000
_cell.length_b   1.000
_cell.length_c   1.000
_cell.angle_alpha   90.00
_cell.angle_beta   90.00
_cell.angle_gamma   90.00
#
_symmetry.space_group_name_H-M   'P 1'
#
loop_
_entity.id
_entity.type
_entity.pdbx_description
1 polymer ?
#
loop_
_entity_poly.entity_id
_entity_poly.type
_entity_poly.pdbx_seq_one_letter_code
_entity_poly.pdbx_strand_id
1 'polypeptide(L)'
;QREFTQKKTFTSWINSILAKRIPPYVISDLYADIQQGHLLLDLLEVLSGQQLVRQKKGSNTFKCRSNIENALTFLKSRSLKLINIHVADIIEGKPSIVLGLIWTIIFHFHIEELARTLACTYNQPSLDCSSAVDSSLKASPSANKSSKIKERWKISATKALLLWAKEQCSLHGSINVTDFKSSWRSGLPFLAIIQALRPGLVDLEQAKARSNKENLKEAFRIAELELNIPRLLEPEDVDTMNPDEKSIMTYVAQFLQYSRNLRESEEDTQEKVREAMSWLAAQETKLAKLLVDTENETYYQKYKEMMSFMESFNQGKKAFLPVLSSKRSEAELSKGQQQMREEWDKLISQINEWKAKLDQILPSPLDSIEAWLQEVEHLQAEDLPDLQDPFKAMFVFREKIVIFKDLMDHFDFHLDTLQSFNNEDEKNMPLVLPEKLDEMKRRL
;
A
#
# COMPACT_ATOMS: atom_id res chain seq x y z
N GLN A 1 14.66 27.37 28.28
CA GLN A 1 14.60 25.95 27.87
C GLN A 1 13.40 25.60 27.00
N ARG A 2 12.15 25.68 27.49
CA ARG A 2 10.98 25.27 26.67
C ARG A 2 10.85 26.01 25.33
N GLU A 3 11.02 27.32 25.33
CA GLU A 3 10.96 28.12 24.10
C GLU A 3 12.04 27.69 23.09
N PHE A 4 13.24 27.35 23.57
CA PHE A 4 14.34 26.86 22.74
C PHE A 4 14.03 25.49 22.13
N THR A 5 13.58 24.53 22.95
CA THR A 5 13.16 23.20 22.47
C THR A 5 12.01 23.31 21.46
N GLN A 6 11.04 24.20 21.71
CA GLN A 6 9.92 24.44 20.81
C GLN A 6 10.38 25.06 19.49
N LYS A 7 11.27 26.06 19.53
CA LYS A 7 11.90 26.64 18.32
C LYS A 7 12.56 25.55 17.50
N LYS A 8 13.39 24.72 18.12
CA LYS A 8 14.11 23.63 17.44
C LYS A 8 13.15 22.64 16.81
N THR A 9 12.19 22.13 17.58
CA THR A 9 11.20 21.15 17.13
C THR A 9 10.38 21.69 15.94
N PHE A 10 9.90 22.94 16.04
CA PHE A 10 9.13 23.57 14.99
C PHE A 10 9.97 23.85 13.75
N THR A 11 11.24 24.22 13.91
CA THR A 11 12.18 24.39 12.78
C THR A 11 12.40 23.06 12.06
N SER A 12 12.68 21.98 12.78
CA SER A 12 12.83 20.64 12.19
C SER A 12 11.55 20.16 11.51
N TRP A 13 10.38 20.44 12.10
CA TRP A 13 9.09 20.10 11.48
C TRP A 13 8.85 20.89 10.20
N ILE A 14 9.11 22.20 10.20
CA ILE A 14 9.02 23.02 8.98
C ILE A 14 9.94 22.46 7.89
N ASN A 15 11.19 22.13 8.25
CA ASN A 15 12.16 21.56 7.32
C ASN A 15 11.70 20.21 6.73
N SER A 16 11.03 19.36 7.52
CA SER A 16 10.49 18.10 6.99
C SER A 16 9.32 18.30 6.03
N ILE A 17 8.55 19.39 6.17
CA ILE A 17 7.50 19.77 5.22
C ILE A 17 8.12 20.40 3.96
N LEU A 18 9.05 21.34 4.10
CA LEU A 18 9.68 22.04 2.98
C LEU A 18 10.59 21.15 2.14
N ALA A 19 11.10 20.05 2.68
CA ALA A 19 11.79 19.02 1.92
C ALA A 19 10.92 18.41 0.80
N LYS A 20 9.58 18.50 0.92
CA LYS A 20 8.62 18.03 -0.10
C LYS A 20 8.33 19.06 -1.19
N ARG A 21 8.81 20.29 -1.07
CA ARG A 21 8.62 21.37 -2.05
C ARG A 21 9.56 21.19 -3.24
N ILE A 22 9.20 21.78 -4.37
CA ILE A 22 10.05 21.83 -5.58
C ILE A 22 10.33 23.31 -5.93
N PRO A 23 11.57 23.80 -5.83
CA PRO A 23 12.74 23.13 -5.24
C PRO A 23 12.65 23.04 -3.70
N PRO A 24 13.28 22.01 -3.08
CA PRO A 24 13.34 21.86 -1.64
C PRO A 24 14.33 22.86 -1.03
N TYR A 25 14.07 23.31 0.19
CA TYR A 25 15.01 24.15 0.94
C TYR A 25 14.84 23.97 2.45
N VAL A 26 15.82 24.45 3.20
CA VAL A 26 15.91 24.30 4.66
C VAL A 26 16.08 25.68 5.29
N ILE A 27 15.34 25.93 6.38
CA ILE A 27 15.49 27.13 7.19
C ILE A 27 16.48 26.89 8.34
N SER A 28 17.17 27.96 8.73
CA SER A 28 18.22 27.90 9.76
C SER A 28 17.76 28.57 11.05
N ASP A 29 17.16 29.77 10.95
CA ASP A 29 16.61 30.48 12.10
C ASP A 29 15.16 30.88 11.83
N LEU A 30 14.24 30.14 12.45
CA LEU A 30 12.80 30.38 12.38
C LEU A 30 12.42 31.86 12.60
N TYR A 31 13.07 32.57 13.51
CA TYR A 31 12.70 33.95 13.84
C TYR A 31 13.17 34.97 12.80
N ALA A 32 14.24 34.65 12.06
CA ALA A 32 14.75 35.50 10.97
C ALA A 32 14.08 35.14 9.64
N ASP A 33 13.98 33.84 9.34
CA ASP A 33 13.49 33.33 8.06
C ASP A 33 11.99 33.59 7.85
N ILE A 34 11.21 33.72 8.94
CA ILE A 34 9.78 34.02 8.86
C ILE A 34 9.47 35.49 8.52
N GLN A 35 10.39 36.43 8.79
CA GLN A 35 10.12 37.87 8.72
C GLN A 35 9.74 38.37 7.33
N GLN A 36 10.17 37.65 6.28
CA GLN A 36 9.88 37.99 4.89
C GLN A 36 8.51 37.48 4.41
N GLY A 37 7.87 36.59 5.17
CA GLY A 37 6.59 35.97 4.83
C GLY A 37 6.65 34.87 3.77
N HIS A 38 7.76 34.73 3.03
CA HIS A 38 7.92 33.67 2.03
C HIS A 38 7.84 32.28 2.62
N LEU A 39 8.50 32.07 3.77
CA LEU A 39 8.43 30.84 4.54
C LEU A 39 6.98 30.43 4.87
N LEU A 40 6.17 31.36 5.36
CA LEU A 40 4.77 31.09 5.70
C LEU A 40 3.95 30.71 4.47
N LEU A 41 4.14 31.41 3.35
CA LEU A 41 3.43 31.10 2.11
C LEU A 41 3.84 29.73 1.58
N ASP A 42 5.13 29.43 1.51
CA ASP A 42 5.64 28.12 1.06
C ASP A 42 5.12 26.98 1.93
N LEU A 43 5.15 27.15 3.26
CA LEU A 43 4.64 26.16 4.20
C LEU A 43 3.15 25.90 3.98
N LEU A 44 2.35 26.95 3.84
CA LEU A 44 0.90 26.82 3.64
C LEU A 44 0.55 26.24 2.27
N GLU A 45 1.32 26.54 1.23
CA GLU A 45 1.16 25.93 -0.09
C GLU A 45 1.39 24.43 -0.04
N VAL A 46 2.47 23.97 0.62
CA VAL A 46 2.76 22.53 0.76
C VAL A 46 1.70 21.83 1.61
N LEU A 47 1.26 22.43 2.71
CA LEU A 47 0.25 21.83 3.61
C LEU A 47 -1.15 21.78 2.98
N SER A 48 -1.51 22.74 2.14
CA SER A 48 -2.86 22.84 1.57
C SER A 48 -2.98 22.37 0.12
N GLY A 49 -1.85 22.21 -0.59
CA GLY A 49 -1.80 21.92 -2.02
C GLY A 49 -2.24 23.09 -2.91
N GLN A 50 -2.46 24.30 -2.36
CA GLN A 50 -2.96 25.46 -3.08
C GLN A 50 -1.87 26.52 -3.24
N GLN A 51 -1.74 27.11 -4.43
CA GLN A 51 -0.80 28.21 -4.69
C GLN A 51 -1.30 29.51 -4.07
N LEU A 52 -0.42 30.24 -3.38
CA LEU A 52 -0.75 31.48 -2.70
C LEU A 52 -0.16 32.71 -3.40
N VAL A 53 -0.84 33.84 -3.24
CA VAL A 53 -0.46 35.10 -3.89
C VAL A 53 0.80 35.68 -3.23
N ARG A 54 1.84 35.94 -4.04
CA ARG A 54 3.10 36.53 -3.62
C ARG A 54 3.26 37.95 -4.16
N GLN A 55 3.62 38.89 -3.30
CA GLN A 55 3.88 40.25 -3.72
C GLN A 55 5.29 40.40 -4.29
N LYS A 56 5.38 40.55 -5.62
CA LYS A 56 6.67 40.67 -6.35
C LYS A 56 7.15 42.12 -6.52
N LYS A 57 6.27 43.12 -6.35
CA LYS A 57 6.55 44.56 -6.60
C LYS A 57 6.44 45.41 -5.32
N GLY A 58 7.30 46.42 -5.15
CA GLY A 58 7.30 47.34 -3.99
C GLY A 58 8.60 47.36 -3.17
N SER A 59 8.67 48.24 -2.16
CA SER A 59 9.76 48.29 -1.17
C SER A 59 9.79 47.03 -0.30
N ASN A 60 10.97 46.67 0.24
CA ASN A 60 11.18 45.42 0.99
C ASN A 60 10.19 45.27 2.16
N THR A 61 9.98 46.33 2.95
CA THR A 61 9.06 46.31 4.10
C THR A 61 7.61 46.10 3.70
N PHE A 62 7.15 46.74 2.61
CA PHE A 62 5.80 46.57 2.09
C PHE A 62 5.57 45.17 1.53
N LYS A 63 6.58 44.59 0.86
CA LYS A 63 6.54 43.20 0.37
C LYS A 63 6.40 42.20 1.52
N CYS A 64 7.24 42.30 2.55
CA CYS A 64 7.18 41.42 3.72
C CYS A 64 5.80 41.48 4.38
N ARG A 65 5.29 42.71 4.61
CA ARG A 65 3.97 42.93 5.19
C ARG A 65 2.86 42.29 4.37
N SER A 66 2.83 42.54 3.06
CA SER A 66 1.80 41.99 2.17
C SER A 66 1.84 40.46 2.12
N ASN A 67 3.03 39.85 2.06
CA ASN A 67 3.17 38.39 2.06
C ASN A 67 2.64 37.76 3.36
N ILE A 68 2.97 38.36 4.51
CA ILE A 68 2.46 37.90 5.80
C ILE A 68 0.95 38.12 5.89
N GLU A 69 0.42 39.27 5.46
CA GLU A 69 -1.03 39.54 5.41
C GLU A 69 -1.78 38.52 4.56
N ASN A 70 -1.24 38.15 3.39
CA ASN A 70 -1.81 37.10 2.54
C ASN A 70 -1.84 35.74 3.25
N ALA A 71 -0.74 35.34 3.90
CA ALA A 71 -0.66 34.10 4.68
C ALA A 71 -1.68 34.08 5.84
N LEU A 72 -1.77 35.16 6.62
CA LEU A 72 -2.72 35.24 7.73
C LEU A 72 -4.18 35.28 7.24
N THR A 73 -4.44 35.90 6.10
CA THR A 73 -5.77 35.92 5.47
C THR A 73 -6.19 34.52 5.04
N PHE A 74 -5.27 33.75 4.45
CA PHE A 74 -5.50 32.34 4.13
C PHE A 74 -5.80 31.51 5.39
N LEU A 75 -5.06 31.70 6.48
CA LEU A 75 -5.35 31.02 7.74
C LEU A 75 -6.73 31.37 8.30
N LYS A 76 -7.14 32.65 8.22
CA LYS A 76 -8.48 33.08 8.63
C LYS A 76 -9.58 32.46 7.74
N SER A 77 -9.36 32.32 6.44
CA SER A 77 -10.34 31.70 5.53
C SER A 77 -10.52 30.20 5.82
N ARG A 78 -9.51 29.54 6.39
CA ARG A 78 -9.58 28.17 6.91
C ARG A 78 -10.16 28.09 8.34
N SER A 79 -10.76 29.17 8.85
CA SER A 79 -11.40 29.26 10.17
C SER A 79 -10.44 29.16 11.37
N LEU A 80 -9.13 29.42 11.20
CA LEU A 80 -8.21 29.49 12.34
C LEU A 80 -8.38 30.81 13.11
N LYS A 81 -8.49 30.71 14.43
CA LYS A 81 -8.57 31.87 15.33
C LYS A 81 -7.17 32.37 15.66
N LEU A 82 -6.73 33.41 14.96
CA LEU A 82 -5.45 34.09 15.21
C LEU A 82 -5.61 35.16 16.29
N ILE A 83 -5.59 34.75 17.56
CA ILE A 83 -5.72 35.66 18.71
C ILE A 83 -4.34 36.23 19.04
N ASN A 84 -4.24 37.57 19.16
CA ASN A 84 -3.01 38.28 19.49
C ASN A 84 -1.84 38.04 18.51
N ILE A 85 -2.13 37.76 17.23
CA ILE A 85 -1.11 37.62 16.19
C ILE A 85 -1.25 38.81 15.24
N HIS A 86 -0.29 39.74 15.29
CA HIS A 86 -0.24 40.89 14.40
C HIS A 86 0.93 40.78 13.42
N VAL A 87 0.75 41.37 12.23
CA VAL A 87 1.75 41.32 11.14
C VAL A 87 3.07 41.95 11.55
N ALA A 88 3.04 43.07 12.28
CA ALA A 88 4.24 43.77 12.73
C ALA A 88 5.12 42.88 13.63
N ASP A 89 4.50 42.13 14.54
CA ASP A 89 5.21 41.23 15.46
C ASP A 89 5.90 40.07 14.73
N ILE A 90 5.35 39.61 13.61
CA ILE A 90 5.95 38.57 12.76
C ILE A 90 7.11 39.14 11.94
N ILE A 91 6.97 40.36 11.40
CA ILE A 91 8.07 41.06 10.70
C ILE A 91 9.24 41.29 11.67
N GLU A 92 8.95 41.64 12.93
CA GLU A 92 9.95 41.81 13.98
C GLU A 92 10.52 40.47 14.50
N GLY A 93 9.95 39.33 14.09
CA GLY A 93 10.41 38.00 14.51
C GLY A 93 10.20 37.72 16.00
N LYS A 94 9.16 38.29 16.63
CA LYS A 94 8.93 38.14 18.08
C LYS A 94 8.76 36.65 18.46
N PRO A 95 9.63 36.07 19.31
CA PRO A 95 9.67 34.63 19.56
C PRO A 95 8.33 34.00 19.94
N SER A 96 7.64 34.54 20.95
CA SER A 96 6.38 33.96 21.44
C SER A 96 5.23 34.05 20.42
N ILE A 97 5.21 35.09 19.58
CA ILE A 97 4.20 35.27 18.53
C ILE A 97 4.45 34.31 17.38
N VAL A 98 5.71 34.21 16.94
CA VAL A 98 6.12 33.28 15.87
C VAL A 98 5.85 31.83 16.29
N LEU A 99 6.25 31.42 17.49
CA LEU A 99 5.98 30.06 17.98
C LEU A 99 4.48 29.81 18.17
N GLY A 100 3.72 30.80 18.63
CA GLY A 100 2.26 30.71 18.74
C GLY A 100 1.58 30.52 17.38
N LEU A 101 2.03 31.24 16.36
CA LEU A 101 1.55 31.10 14.98
C LEU A 101 1.89 29.74 14.40
N ILE A 102 3.15 29.31 14.47
CA ILE A 102 3.57 28.01 13.93
C ILE A 102 2.88 26.86 14.65
N TRP A 103 2.71 26.94 15.98
CA TRP A 103 1.92 25.97 16.72
C TRP A 103 0.47 25.90 16.21
N THR A 104 -0.16 27.04 15.96
CA THR A 104 -1.53 27.09 15.45
C THR A 104 -1.64 26.41 14.09
N ILE A 105 -0.63 26.58 13.23
CA ILE A 105 -0.53 25.90 11.92
C ILE A 105 -0.35 24.39 12.11
N ILE A 106 0.64 23.96 12.91
CA ILE A 106 0.91 22.53 13.19
C ILE A 106 -0.35 21.87 13.75
N PHE A 107 -0.96 22.49 14.77
CA PHE A 107 -2.12 21.93 15.43
C PHE A 107 -3.28 21.73 14.45
N HIS A 108 -3.57 22.72 13.60
CA HIS A 108 -4.71 22.65 12.69
C HIS A 108 -4.45 21.73 11.48
N PHE A 109 -3.37 21.94 10.74
CA PHE A 109 -3.10 21.23 9.49
C PHE A 109 -2.54 19.82 9.69
N HIS A 110 -2.01 19.52 10.88
CA HIS A 110 -1.41 18.23 11.15
C HIS A 110 -2.18 17.48 12.21
N ILE A 111 -2.25 17.99 13.44
CA ILE A 111 -2.80 17.22 14.57
C ILE A 111 -4.33 17.08 14.49
N GLU A 112 -5.04 18.18 14.25
CA GLU A 112 -6.50 18.21 14.13
C GLU A 112 -6.98 17.45 12.91
N GLU A 113 -6.29 17.61 11.78
CA GLU A 113 -6.52 16.84 10.55
C GLU A 113 -6.39 15.33 10.79
N LEU A 114 -5.29 14.88 11.40
CA LEU A 114 -5.06 13.47 11.73
C LEU A 114 -6.10 12.93 12.71
N ALA A 115 -6.40 13.69 13.77
CA ALA A 115 -7.36 13.32 14.80
C ALA A 115 -8.79 13.22 14.27
N ARG A 116 -9.19 14.10 13.33
CA ARG A 116 -10.52 14.06 12.72
C ARG A 116 -10.72 12.77 11.94
N THR A 117 -9.71 12.29 11.22
CA THR A 117 -9.82 11.01 10.52
C THR A 117 -9.89 9.83 11.49
N LEU A 118 -9.16 9.86 12.61
CA LEU A 118 -9.32 8.84 13.67
C LEU A 118 -10.75 8.79 14.22
N ALA A 119 -11.39 9.94 14.43
CA ALA A 119 -12.77 9.97 14.91
C ALA A 119 -13.76 9.32 13.92
N CYS A 120 -13.46 9.31 12.62
CA CYS A 120 -14.28 8.59 11.64
C CYS A 120 -14.12 7.07 11.74
N THR A 121 -12.96 6.55 12.17
CA THR A 121 -12.74 5.10 12.32
C THR A 121 -13.37 4.53 13.59
N TYR A 122 -13.32 5.25 14.73
CA TYR A 122 -13.95 4.78 15.99
C TYR A 122 -15.48 4.88 16.02
N ASN A 123 -16.08 5.70 15.15
CA ASN A 123 -17.52 5.84 15.06
C ASN A 123 -18.18 4.85 14.07
N GLN A 124 -17.41 3.94 13.47
CA GLN A 124 -17.99 2.79 12.78
C GLN A 124 -18.59 1.87 13.86
N PRO A 125 -19.90 1.61 13.87
CA PRO A 125 -20.45 0.60 14.75
C PRO A 125 -19.78 -0.73 14.39
N SER A 126 -19.22 -1.42 15.40
CA SER A 126 -18.70 -2.77 15.23
C SER A 126 -19.77 -3.61 14.54
N LEU A 127 -19.42 -4.17 13.38
CA LEU A 127 -20.31 -5.01 12.57
C LEU A 127 -20.44 -6.40 13.21
N ASP A 128 -20.71 -6.46 14.50
CA ASP A 128 -20.92 -7.68 15.27
C ASP A 128 -21.81 -7.34 16.46
N CYS A 129 -23.13 -7.42 16.25
CA CYS A 129 -24.09 -7.89 17.23
C CYS A 129 -25.43 -8.10 16.52
N SER A 130 -25.55 -9.27 15.88
CA SER A 130 -26.85 -9.80 15.50
C SER A 130 -27.44 -10.52 16.69
N SER A 131 -28.41 -9.89 17.37
CA SER A 131 -29.37 -10.61 18.21
C SER A 131 -30.70 -9.86 18.30
N ALA A 132 -31.58 -10.23 17.37
CA ALA A 132 -32.98 -10.65 17.56
C ALA A 132 -33.92 -9.79 18.46
N VAL A 133 -34.98 -9.27 17.80
CA VAL A 133 -36.44 -9.14 18.18
C VAL A 133 -36.80 -8.71 19.63
N ASP A 134 -37.73 -7.81 19.93
CA ASP A 134 -38.99 -7.40 19.28
C ASP A 134 -39.60 -6.15 19.98
N SER A 135 -40.62 -5.55 19.35
CA SER A 135 -41.75 -4.79 19.95
C SER A 135 -41.61 -3.30 20.36
N SER A 136 -42.04 -2.44 19.41
CA SER A 136 -42.98 -1.30 19.50
C SER A 136 -43.20 -0.52 20.82
N LEU A 137 -43.09 0.82 20.76
CA LEU A 137 -44.21 1.78 21.00
C LEU A 137 -43.80 3.25 20.76
N LYS A 138 -44.78 4.05 20.31
CA LYS A 138 -44.74 5.42 19.79
C LYS A 138 -44.38 6.51 20.81
N ALA A 139 -43.62 7.55 20.39
CA ALA A 139 -43.79 8.96 20.80
C ALA A 139 -43.02 9.95 19.90
N SER A 140 -43.61 11.12 19.68
CA SER A 140 -43.34 12.18 18.69
C SER A 140 -41.94 12.85 18.71
N PRO A 141 -41.48 13.48 17.60
CA PRO A 141 -40.14 14.06 17.50
C PRO A 141 -40.09 15.49 18.06
N SER A 142 -39.38 15.69 19.19
CA SER A 142 -38.97 17.03 19.62
C SER A 142 -37.63 17.38 18.98
N ALA A 143 -37.62 18.47 18.20
CA ALA A 143 -36.49 18.98 17.43
C ALA A 143 -35.32 19.56 18.28
N ASN A 144 -35.19 19.19 19.55
CA ASN A 144 -34.20 19.75 20.49
C ASN A 144 -33.23 18.71 21.11
N LYS A 145 -33.20 17.46 20.61
CA LYS A 145 -32.16 16.47 20.98
C LYS A 145 -30.96 16.43 20.01
N SER A 146 -31.12 16.93 18.78
CA SER A 146 -30.09 16.88 17.72
C SER A 146 -28.87 17.75 18.04
N SER A 147 -29.04 18.90 18.70
CA SER A 147 -27.92 19.77 19.12
C SER A 147 -27.14 19.19 20.31
N LYS A 148 -27.82 18.57 21.28
CA LYS A 148 -27.16 17.94 22.45
C LYS A 148 -26.49 16.59 22.13
N ILE A 149 -26.94 15.88 21.10
CA ILE A 149 -26.29 14.63 20.66
C ILE A 149 -25.07 14.92 19.76
N LYS A 150 -25.07 16.02 18.99
CA LYS A 150 -23.88 16.48 18.24
C LYS A 150 -22.76 17.04 19.11
N GLU A 151 -23.04 17.52 20.32
CA GLU A 151 -22.01 18.03 21.26
C GLU A 151 -21.33 16.93 22.09
N ARG A 152 -21.95 15.74 22.20
CA ARG A 152 -21.53 14.71 23.17
C ARG A 152 -20.22 13.98 22.80
N TRP A 153 -19.69 14.17 21.59
CA TRP A 153 -18.50 13.44 21.10
C TRP A 153 -17.54 14.28 20.23
N LYS A 154 -17.39 15.59 20.48
CA LYS A 154 -16.22 16.31 19.99
C LYS A 154 -15.05 16.10 20.96
N ILE A 155 -14.43 14.93 20.89
CA ILE A 155 -13.12 14.71 21.50
C ILE A 155 -12.17 15.73 20.86
N SER A 156 -11.50 16.56 21.68
CA SER A 156 -10.51 17.52 21.14
C SER A 156 -9.38 16.77 20.45
N ALA A 157 -8.76 17.37 19.43
CA ALA A 157 -7.66 16.72 18.71
C ALA A 157 -6.54 16.21 19.64
N THR A 158 -6.22 16.97 20.69
CA THR A 158 -5.29 16.56 21.76
C THR A 158 -5.75 15.28 22.46
N LYS A 159 -7.02 15.20 22.85
CA LYS A 159 -7.56 14.03 23.54
C LYS A 159 -7.61 12.81 22.61
N ALA A 160 -7.92 13.01 21.33
CA ALA A 160 -7.90 11.94 20.33
C ALA A 160 -6.48 11.39 20.12
N LEU A 161 -5.48 12.27 19.96
CA LEU A 161 -4.08 11.87 19.85
C LEU A 161 -3.61 11.12 21.11
N LEU A 162 -4.03 11.57 22.30
CA LEU A 162 -3.67 10.93 23.57
C LEU A 162 -4.30 9.53 23.69
N LEU A 163 -5.57 9.39 23.29
CA LEU A 163 -6.25 8.10 23.28
C LEU A 163 -5.56 7.12 22.32
N TRP A 164 -5.20 7.59 21.12
CA TRP A 164 -4.44 6.78 20.17
C TRP A 164 -3.10 6.33 20.76
N ALA A 165 -2.31 7.25 21.35
CA ALA A 165 -1.04 6.89 21.97
C ALA A 165 -1.20 5.88 23.12
N LYS A 166 -2.24 6.03 23.95
CA LYS A 166 -2.59 5.06 25.01
C LYS A 166 -2.88 3.68 24.46
N GLU A 167 -3.67 3.60 23.39
CA GLU A 167 -4.03 2.32 22.76
C GLU A 167 -2.79 1.60 22.25
N GLN A 168 -1.91 2.30 21.51
CA GLN A 168 -0.65 1.72 21.01
C GLN A 168 0.24 1.21 22.16
N CYS A 169 0.33 1.96 23.26
CA CYS A 169 1.14 1.55 24.42
C CYS A 169 0.52 0.38 25.19
N SER A 170 -0.81 0.28 25.24
CA SER A 170 -1.52 -0.77 25.98
C SER A 170 -1.30 -2.19 25.42
N LEU A 171 -0.89 -2.29 24.15
CA LEU A 171 -0.56 -3.56 23.50
C LEU A 171 0.68 -4.24 24.10
N HIS A 172 1.52 -3.49 24.82
CA HIS A 172 2.84 -3.97 25.25
C HIS A 172 3.10 -3.80 26.76
N GLY A 173 2.05 -4.01 27.57
CA GLY A 173 2.14 -4.09 29.03
C GLY A 173 1.66 -2.82 29.74
N SER A 174 2.17 -2.59 30.96
CA SER A 174 1.72 -1.53 31.87
C SER A 174 2.35 -0.14 31.60
N ILE A 175 2.54 0.23 30.33
CA ILE A 175 3.01 1.57 29.96
C ILE A 175 1.81 2.53 29.93
N ASN A 176 1.71 3.39 30.95
CA ASN A 176 0.61 4.35 31.06
C ASN A 176 1.02 5.73 30.54
N VAL A 177 0.27 6.26 29.57
CA VAL A 177 0.49 7.59 28.99
C VAL A 177 -0.68 8.49 29.38
N THR A 178 -0.48 9.47 30.26
CA THR A 178 -1.57 10.35 30.74
C THR A 178 -1.51 11.78 30.23
N ASP A 179 -0.37 12.20 29.70
CA ASP A 179 -0.11 13.55 29.21
C ASP A 179 0.81 13.52 27.98
N PHE A 180 1.09 14.67 27.39
CA PHE A 180 2.19 14.88 26.42
C PHE A 180 3.39 15.57 27.08
N LYS A 181 3.68 15.27 28.35
CA LYS A 181 4.76 15.89 29.12
C LYS A 181 5.59 14.82 29.82
N SER A 182 5.28 14.57 31.08
CA SER A 182 6.07 13.74 31.99
C SER A 182 6.00 12.26 31.64
N SER A 183 4.87 11.79 31.09
CA SER A 183 4.67 10.38 30.71
C SER A 183 5.69 9.91 29.66
N TRP A 184 6.18 10.84 28.82
CA TRP A 184 7.08 10.55 27.71
C TRP A 184 8.56 10.62 28.09
N ARG A 185 8.86 11.11 29.30
CA ARG A 185 10.23 11.34 29.78
C ARG A 185 11.07 10.06 29.79
N SER A 186 10.46 8.91 30.05
CA SER A 186 11.14 7.62 30.12
C SER A 186 11.58 7.07 28.75
N GLY A 187 11.06 7.61 27.65
CA GLY A 187 11.26 7.07 26.30
C GLY A 187 10.46 5.79 26.00
N LEU A 188 9.91 5.12 27.01
CA LEU A 188 9.14 3.88 26.84
C LEU A 188 7.90 4.04 25.96
N PRO A 189 7.10 5.13 26.04
CA PRO A 189 5.96 5.29 25.14
C PRO A 189 6.35 5.39 23.66
N PHE A 190 7.48 6.03 23.33
CA PHE A 190 7.95 6.08 21.93
C PHE A 190 8.35 4.69 21.45
N LEU A 191 9.11 3.94 22.27
CA LEU A 191 9.51 2.57 21.97
C LEU A 191 8.31 1.62 21.83
N ALA A 192 7.28 1.77 22.68
CA ALA A 192 6.07 0.98 22.60
C ALA A 192 5.26 1.26 21.35
N ILE A 193 5.13 2.54 20.95
CA ILE A 193 4.50 2.91 19.68
C ILE A 193 5.27 2.32 18.50
N ILE A 194 6.60 2.39 18.51
CA ILE A 194 7.43 1.80 17.43
C ILE A 194 7.18 0.28 17.34
N GLN A 195 7.19 -0.42 18.46
CA GLN A 195 6.92 -1.87 18.50
C GLN A 195 5.51 -2.20 18.02
N ALA A 196 4.51 -1.40 18.36
CA ALA A 196 3.14 -1.58 17.92
C ALA A 196 2.98 -1.35 16.40
N LEU A 197 3.67 -0.34 15.86
CA LEU A 197 3.63 -0.01 14.44
C LEU A 197 4.42 -1.00 13.58
N ARG A 198 5.53 -1.52 14.09
CA ARG A 198 6.37 -2.49 13.41
C ARG A 198 7.00 -3.45 14.43
N PRO A 199 6.36 -4.61 14.67
CA PRO A 199 6.85 -5.60 15.62
C PRO A 199 8.24 -6.12 15.26
N GLY A 200 9.08 -6.32 16.28
CA GLY A 200 10.41 -6.92 16.16
C GLY A 200 11.57 -5.92 16.09
N LEU A 201 11.27 -4.61 16.06
CA LEU A 201 12.30 -3.57 16.10
C LEU A 201 12.78 -3.23 17.52
N VAL A 202 11.99 -3.54 18.54
CA VAL A 202 12.24 -3.11 19.92
C VAL A 202 12.03 -4.27 20.91
N ASP A 203 13.02 -4.48 21.77
CA ASP A 203 12.85 -5.27 22.99
C ASP A 203 12.44 -4.36 24.16
N LEU A 204 11.15 -4.39 24.49
CA LEU A 204 10.58 -3.58 25.56
C LEU A 204 10.95 -4.06 26.97
N GLU A 205 11.28 -5.34 27.16
CA GLU A 205 11.72 -5.83 28.47
C GLU A 205 13.12 -5.30 28.76
N GLN A 206 14.01 -5.31 27.77
CA GLN A 206 15.32 -4.69 27.90
C GLN A 206 15.23 -3.18 28.10
N ALA A 207 14.29 -2.50 27.42
CA ALA A 207 14.10 -1.06 27.52
C ALA A 207 13.71 -0.60 28.94
N LYS A 208 12.92 -1.39 29.67
CA LYS A 208 12.53 -1.05 31.06
C LYS A 208 13.71 -0.95 32.02
N ALA A 209 14.82 -1.63 31.73
CA ALA A 209 16.03 -1.62 32.56
C ALA A 209 17.02 -0.49 32.20
N ARG A 210 16.83 0.18 31.05
CA ARG A 210 17.71 1.25 30.56
C ARG A 210 17.36 2.62 31.15
N SER A 211 18.29 3.56 31.06
CA SER A 211 18.01 4.96 31.41
C SER A 211 17.05 5.63 30.41
N ASN A 212 16.35 6.67 30.87
CA ASN A 212 15.48 7.51 30.03
C ASN A 212 16.20 7.97 28.75
N LYS A 213 17.42 8.46 28.90
CA LYS A 213 18.21 9.04 27.82
C LYS A 213 18.60 8.00 26.76
N GLU A 214 18.95 6.78 27.18
CA GLU A 214 19.23 5.68 26.25
C GLU A 214 17.97 5.25 25.49
N ASN A 215 16.84 5.12 26.18
CA ASN A 215 15.57 4.78 25.55
C ASN A 215 15.12 5.83 24.53
N LEU A 216 15.22 7.12 24.87
CA LEU A 216 14.91 8.22 23.95
C LEU A 216 15.84 8.23 22.73
N LYS A 217 17.14 8.02 22.95
CA LYS A 217 18.12 7.96 21.85
C LYS A 217 17.79 6.83 20.88
N GLU A 218 17.47 5.65 21.42
CA GLU A 218 17.15 4.49 20.59
C GLU A 218 15.81 4.66 19.86
N ALA A 219 14.78 5.18 20.54
CA ALA A 219 13.48 5.43 19.92
C ALA A 219 13.61 6.39 18.73
N PHE A 220 14.34 7.50 18.89
CA PHE A 220 14.50 8.49 17.83
C PHE A 220 15.36 7.96 16.68
N ARG A 221 16.38 7.13 16.99
CA ARG A 221 17.21 6.46 15.99
C ARG A 221 16.38 5.48 15.14
N ILE A 222 15.58 4.62 15.77
CA ILE A 222 14.75 3.64 15.06
C ILE A 222 13.68 4.37 14.22
N ALA A 223 13.03 5.39 14.78
CA ALA A 223 12.02 6.16 14.06
C ALA A 223 12.59 6.79 12.77
N GLU A 224 13.80 7.34 12.82
CA GLU A 224 14.45 7.95 11.65
C GLU A 224 14.93 6.90 10.64
N LEU A 225 15.61 5.84 11.07
CA LEU A 225 16.22 4.87 10.16
C LEU A 225 15.24 3.84 9.60
N GLU A 226 14.34 3.31 10.44
CA GLU A 226 13.47 2.18 10.07
C GLU A 226 12.07 2.62 9.62
N LEU A 227 11.59 3.76 10.12
CA LEU A 227 10.26 4.30 9.81
C LEU A 227 10.31 5.56 8.93
N ASN A 228 11.51 6.10 8.67
CA ASN A 228 11.71 7.35 7.94
C ASN A 228 10.91 8.54 8.54
N ILE A 229 10.75 8.55 9.87
CA ILE A 229 10.11 9.62 10.63
C ILE A 229 11.19 10.64 11.01
N PRO A 230 11.13 11.90 10.54
CA PRO A 230 12.16 12.89 10.78
C PRO A 230 12.37 13.16 12.27
N ARG A 231 13.61 13.21 12.71
CA ARG A 231 13.93 13.48 14.12
C ARG A 231 13.67 14.94 14.50
N LEU A 232 12.60 15.17 15.26
CA LEU A 232 12.21 16.53 15.70
C LEU A 232 12.74 16.90 17.10
N LEU A 233 13.07 15.90 17.92
CA LEU A 233 13.45 16.04 19.33
C LEU A 233 14.79 15.35 19.59
N GLU A 234 15.57 15.90 20.53
CA GLU A 234 16.71 15.20 21.12
C GLU A 234 16.35 14.60 22.49
N PRO A 235 17.08 13.58 22.98
CA PRO A 235 16.87 13.03 24.31
C PRO A 235 16.89 14.09 25.41
N GLU A 236 17.76 15.10 25.30
CA GLU A 236 17.88 16.21 26.26
C GLU A 236 16.68 17.16 26.25
N ASP A 237 15.91 17.21 25.17
CA ASP A 237 14.69 18.01 25.06
C ASP A 237 13.53 17.37 25.85
N VAL A 238 13.57 16.04 26.02
CA VAL A 238 12.49 15.24 26.63
C VAL A 238 12.85 14.77 28.04
N ASP A 239 14.11 14.40 28.32
CA ASP A 239 14.57 14.03 29.67
C ASP A 239 14.80 15.26 30.55
N THR A 240 13.73 16.03 30.76
CA THR A 240 13.70 17.22 31.62
C THR A 240 12.54 17.10 32.62
N MET A 241 12.58 17.90 33.70
CA MET A 241 11.54 17.86 34.74
C MET A 241 10.15 18.25 34.23
N ASN A 242 10.06 19.05 33.18
CA ASN A 242 8.78 19.48 32.61
C ASN A 242 8.92 19.73 31.10
N PRO A 243 8.87 18.64 30.31
CA PRO A 243 9.02 18.67 28.85
C PRO A 243 7.95 19.52 28.17
N ASP A 244 8.26 20.07 26.99
CA ASP A 244 7.32 20.91 26.26
C ASP A 244 6.23 20.08 25.57
N GLU A 245 4.98 20.35 25.96
CA GLU A 245 3.80 19.60 25.51
C GLU A 245 3.61 19.66 24.00
N LYS A 246 3.75 20.87 23.45
CA LYS A 246 3.53 21.12 22.03
C LYS A 246 4.57 20.38 21.20
N SER A 247 5.83 20.41 21.63
CA SER A 247 6.93 19.73 20.95
C SER A 247 6.75 18.21 20.94
N ILE A 248 6.36 17.62 22.07
CA ILE A 248 6.03 16.18 22.13
C ILE A 248 4.83 15.85 21.25
N MET A 249 3.75 16.62 21.32
CA MET A 249 2.56 16.41 20.47
C MET A 249 2.91 16.47 18.97
N THR A 250 3.75 17.44 18.56
CA THR A 250 4.20 17.57 17.17
C THR A 250 4.93 16.31 16.72
N TYR A 251 5.80 15.75 17.57
CA TYR A 251 6.55 14.55 17.22
C TYR A 251 5.68 13.29 17.22
N VAL A 252 4.82 13.10 18.23
CA VAL A 252 3.88 11.97 18.30
C VAL A 252 2.91 11.95 17.11
N ALA A 253 2.49 13.12 16.63
CA ALA A 253 1.65 13.21 15.43
C ALA A 253 2.33 12.66 14.15
N GLN A 254 3.67 12.68 14.07
CA GLN A 254 4.39 12.05 12.95
C GLN A 254 4.21 10.53 12.96
N PHE A 255 4.23 9.88 14.13
CA PHE A 255 3.97 8.44 14.26
C PHE A 255 2.53 8.10 13.87
N LEU A 256 1.57 8.93 14.27
CA LEU A 256 0.18 8.75 13.84
C LEU A 256 0.02 8.93 12.33
N GLN A 257 0.71 9.90 11.72
CA GLN A 257 0.70 10.05 10.26
C GLN A 257 1.28 8.80 9.58
N TYR A 258 2.42 8.29 10.08
CA TYR A 258 3.02 7.07 9.58
C TYR A 258 2.06 5.88 9.64
N SER A 259 1.38 5.68 10.78
CA SER A 259 0.41 4.59 10.95
C SER A 259 -0.80 4.68 10.02
N ARG A 260 -1.15 5.89 9.57
CA ARG A 260 -2.21 6.10 8.57
C ARG A 260 -1.73 5.75 7.17
N ASN A 261 -0.56 6.22 6.79
CA ASN A 261 0.01 5.92 5.47
C ASN A 261 0.21 4.40 5.29
N LEU A 262 0.59 3.69 6.36
CA LEU A 262 0.66 2.23 6.35
C LEU A 262 -0.70 1.58 6.05
N ARG A 263 -1.75 1.97 6.79
CA ARG A 263 -3.11 1.44 6.58
C ARG A 263 -3.66 1.75 5.19
N GLU A 264 -3.46 2.98 4.71
CA GLU A 264 -3.90 3.38 3.36
C GLU A 264 -3.22 2.51 2.28
N SER A 265 -1.93 2.17 2.45
CA SER A 265 -1.23 1.26 1.54
C SER A 265 -1.71 -0.19 1.64
N GLU A 266 -2.07 -0.66 2.84
CA GLU A 266 -2.60 -2.01 3.07
C GLU A 266 -4.02 -2.15 2.51
N GLU A 267 -4.88 -1.17 2.74
CA GLU A 267 -6.25 -1.12 2.20
C GLU A 267 -6.26 -1.09 0.67
N ASP A 268 -5.41 -0.27 0.03
CA ASP A 268 -5.27 -0.26 -1.44
C ASP A 268 -4.79 -1.62 -1.99
N THR A 269 -3.88 -2.28 -1.26
CA THR A 269 -3.40 -3.62 -1.64
C THR A 269 -4.50 -4.66 -1.49
N GLN A 270 -5.25 -4.62 -0.39
CA GLN A 270 -6.32 -5.57 -0.10
C GLN A 270 -7.52 -5.40 -1.03
N GLU A 271 -7.84 -4.16 -1.41
CA GLU A 271 -8.89 -3.87 -2.38
C GLU A 271 -8.52 -4.42 -3.76
N LYS A 272 -7.28 -4.23 -4.21
CA LYS A 272 -6.77 -4.83 -5.46
C LYS A 272 -6.82 -6.36 -5.44
N VAL A 273 -6.53 -6.99 -4.30
CA VAL A 273 -6.66 -8.45 -4.14
C VAL A 273 -8.13 -8.88 -4.24
N ARG A 274 -9.05 -8.13 -3.64
CA ARG A 274 -10.50 -8.40 -3.70
C ARG A 274 -11.03 -8.31 -5.13
N GLU A 275 -10.62 -7.28 -5.87
CA GLU A 275 -10.97 -7.12 -7.29
C GLU A 275 -10.42 -8.27 -8.15
N ALA A 276 -9.16 -8.67 -7.92
CA ALA A 276 -8.55 -9.80 -8.62
C ALA A 276 -9.29 -11.13 -8.33
N MET A 277 -9.65 -11.39 -7.07
CA MET A 277 -10.44 -12.56 -6.69
C MET A 277 -11.81 -12.60 -7.38
N SER A 278 -12.52 -11.47 -7.40
CA SER A 278 -13.81 -11.39 -8.08
C SER A 278 -13.68 -11.59 -9.59
N TRP A 279 -12.60 -11.09 -10.20
CA TRP A 279 -12.32 -11.30 -11.60
C TRP A 279 -11.99 -12.77 -11.90
N LEU A 280 -11.18 -13.43 -11.07
CA LEU A 280 -10.84 -14.84 -11.19
C LEU A 280 -12.08 -15.74 -11.13
N ALA A 281 -12.95 -15.52 -10.14
CA ALA A 281 -14.21 -16.27 -10.02
C ALA A 281 -15.11 -16.11 -11.26
N ALA A 282 -15.14 -14.91 -11.84
CA ALA A 282 -15.87 -14.65 -13.09
C ALA A 282 -15.24 -15.39 -14.29
N GLN A 283 -13.90 -15.49 -14.35
CA GLN A 283 -13.23 -16.27 -15.39
C GLN A 283 -13.45 -17.77 -15.23
N GLU A 284 -13.44 -18.30 -14.00
CA GLU A 284 -13.76 -19.70 -13.71
C GLU A 284 -15.18 -20.04 -14.14
N THR A 285 -16.15 -19.19 -13.81
CA THR A 285 -17.55 -19.36 -14.24
C THR A 285 -17.68 -19.30 -15.77
N LYS A 286 -16.97 -18.37 -16.42
CA LYS A 286 -16.97 -18.23 -17.88
C LYS A 286 -16.37 -19.47 -18.54
N LEU A 287 -15.26 -19.98 -18.01
CA LEU A 287 -14.60 -21.20 -18.49
C LEU A 287 -15.50 -22.42 -18.32
N ALA A 288 -16.08 -22.62 -17.13
CA ALA A 288 -16.98 -23.73 -16.86
C ALA A 288 -18.20 -23.74 -17.80
N LYS A 289 -18.80 -22.56 -18.04
CA LYS A 289 -19.89 -22.43 -19.01
C LYS A 289 -19.43 -22.78 -20.43
N LEU A 290 -18.26 -22.27 -20.84
CA LEU A 290 -17.72 -22.52 -22.19
C LEU A 290 -17.45 -24.00 -22.44
N LEU A 291 -16.96 -24.72 -21.43
CA LEU A 291 -16.73 -26.16 -21.50
C LEU A 291 -18.04 -26.94 -21.72
N VAL A 292 -19.13 -26.53 -21.08
CA VAL A 292 -20.46 -27.14 -21.28
C VAL A 292 -21.03 -26.79 -22.65
N ASP A 293 -20.99 -25.51 -23.04
CA ASP A 293 -21.56 -25.03 -24.30
C ASP A 293 -20.85 -25.67 -25.52
N THR A 294 -19.57 -26.01 -25.37
CA THR A 294 -18.76 -26.58 -26.46
C THR A 294 -18.69 -28.10 -26.45
N GLU A 295 -19.29 -28.82 -25.48
CA GLU A 295 -19.11 -30.27 -25.30
C GLU A 295 -19.40 -31.08 -26.58
N ASN A 296 -20.48 -30.74 -27.29
CA ASN A 296 -20.95 -31.43 -28.50
C ASN A 296 -20.57 -30.71 -29.81
N GLU A 297 -19.75 -29.67 -29.75
CA GLU A 297 -19.33 -28.90 -30.92
C GLU A 297 -18.15 -29.54 -31.66
N THR A 298 -17.92 -29.08 -32.89
CA THR A 298 -16.78 -29.53 -33.71
C THR A 298 -15.44 -29.10 -33.10
N TYR A 299 -14.36 -29.80 -33.47
CA TYR A 299 -12.99 -29.42 -33.07
C TYR A 299 -12.70 -27.94 -33.37
N TYR A 300 -13.00 -27.52 -34.61
CA TYR A 300 -12.80 -26.15 -35.07
C TYR A 300 -13.46 -25.13 -34.12
N GLN A 301 -14.73 -25.37 -33.77
CA GLN A 301 -15.48 -24.47 -32.91
C GLN A 301 -14.95 -24.47 -31.47
N LYS A 302 -14.60 -25.64 -30.92
CA LYS A 302 -13.96 -25.77 -29.60
C LYS A 302 -12.66 -24.98 -29.51
N TYR A 303 -11.77 -25.14 -30.49
CA TYR A 303 -10.48 -24.44 -30.52
C TYR A 303 -10.64 -22.93 -30.72
N LYS A 304 -11.60 -22.51 -31.56
CA LYS A 304 -11.94 -21.09 -31.75
C LYS A 304 -12.33 -20.41 -30.44
N GLU A 305 -13.23 -21.05 -29.69
CA GLU A 305 -13.70 -20.54 -28.40
C GLU A 305 -12.57 -20.49 -27.35
N MET A 306 -11.69 -21.50 -27.33
CA MET A 306 -10.48 -21.49 -26.49
C MET A 306 -9.60 -20.28 -26.79
N MET A 307 -9.30 -20.02 -28.07
CA MET A 307 -8.44 -18.89 -28.46
C MET A 307 -9.07 -17.54 -28.08
N SER A 308 -10.36 -17.37 -28.34
CA SER A 308 -11.14 -16.19 -27.93
C SER A 308 -11.13 -15.99 -26.41
N PHE A 309 -11.32 -17.07 -25.64
CA PHE A 309 -11.22 -17.03 -24.19
C PHE A 309 -9.82 -16.62 -23.73
N MET A 310 -8.77 -17.22 -24.29
CA MET A 310 -7.39 -16.96 -23.91
C MET A 310 -6.97 -15.51 -24.22
N GLU A 311 -7.41 -14.94 -25.34
CA GLU A 311 -7.18 -13.54 -25.68
C GLU A 311 -7.85 -12.60 -24.66
N SER A 312 -9.13 -12.85 -24.37
CA SER A 312 -9.88 -12.10 -23.36
C SER A 312 -9.26 -12.21 -21.96
N PHE A 313 -8.82 -13.43 -21.57
CA PHE A 313 -8.17 -13.71 -20.30
C PHE A 313 -6.82 -12.98 -20.19
N ASN A 314 -5.97 -13.08 -21.20
CA ASN A 314 -4.67 -12.41 -21.22
C ASN A 314 -4.79 -10.89 -21.19
N GLN A 315 -5.80 -10.32 -21.84
CA GLN A 315 -6.06 -8.90 -21.80
C GLN A 315 -6.50 -8.45 -20.40
N GLY A 316 -7.40 -9.20 -19.75
CA GLY A 316 -7.84 -8.92 -18.37
C GLY A 316 -6.72 -9.09 -17.33
N LYS A 317 -5.88 -10.11 -17.49
CA LYS A 317 -4.72 -10.40 -16.62
C LYS A 317 -3.80 -9.20 -16.43
N LYS A 318 -3.62 -8.37 -17.46
CA LYS A 318 -2.70 -7.21 -17.43
C LYS A 318 -2.97 -6.26 -16.27
N ALA A 319 -4.23 -6.06 -15.90
CA ALA A 319 -4.62 -5.19 -14.79
C ALA A 319 -4.12 -5.68 -13.42
N PHE A 320 -3.92 -7.00 -13.28
CA PHE A 320 -3.55 -7.63 -12.00
C PHE A 320 -2.10 -8.10 -11.95
N LEU A 321 -1.32 -7.92 -13.03
CA LEU A 321 0.11 -8.26 -13.07
C LEU A 321 0.93 -7.69 -11.91
N PRO A 322 0.73 -6.42 -11.47
CA PRO A 322 1.48 -5.88 -10.33
C PRO A 322 1.25 -6.65 -9.02
N VAL A 323 0.05 -7.19 -8.81
CA VAL A 323 -0.32 -7.95 -7.60
C VAL A 323 0.17 -9.39 -7.70
N LEU A 324 0.04 -10.00 -8.88
CA LEU A 324 0.46 -11.38 -9.16
C LEU A 324 2.00 -11.55 -9.15
N SER A 325 2.74 -10.55 -9.65
CA SER A 325 4.19 -10.59 -9.82
C SER A 325 4.97 -10.17 -8.57
N SER A 326 4.28 -9.98 -7.42
CA SER A 326 4.94 -9.60 -6.18
C SER A 326 5.94 -10.69 -5.77
N LYS A 327 7.24 -10.35 -5.81
CA LYS A 327 8.39 -11.21 -5.44
C LYS A 327 8.57 -11.36 -3.92
N ARG A 328 7.58 -10.96 -3.12
CA ARG A 328 7.65 -11.16 -1.66
C ARG A 328 7.68 -12.65 -1.37
N SER A 329 8.48 -13.00 -0.36
CA SER A 329 8.52 -14.36 0.18
C SER A 329 7.11 -14.80 0.57
N GLU A 330 6.78 -16.07 0.36
CA GLU A 330 5.46 -16.64 0.63
C GLU A 330 5.05 -16.46 2.11
N ALA A 331 6.02 -16.41 3.01
CA ALA A 331 5.83 -16.16 4.45
C ALA A 331 5.41 -14.71 4.81
N GLU A 332 5.54 -13.76 3.88
CA GLU A 332 5.20 -12.34 4.08
C GLU A 332 3.90 -11.93 3.38
N LEU A 333 3.23 -12.87 2.71
CA LEU A 333 1.99 -12.60 1.99
C LEU A 333 0.80 -12.56 2.95
N SER A 334 -0.15 -11.67 2.69
CA SER A 334 -1.42 -11.69 3.42
C SER A 334 -2.20 -12.95 3.06
N LYS A 335 -3.05 -13.41 3.98
CA LYS A 335 -3.95 -14.57 3.74
C LYS A 335 -4.76 -14.41 2.45
N GLY A 336 -5.19 -13.20 2.11
CA GLY A 336 -5.92 -12.93 0.87
C GLY A 336 -5.05 -13.04 -0.38
N GLN A 337 -3.77 -12.64 -0.30
CA GLN A 337 -2.83 -12.81 -1.42
C GLN A 337 -2.51 -14.28 -1.68
N GLN A 338 -2.40 -15.09 -0.62
CA GLN A 338 -2.18 -16.53 -0.74
C GLN A 338 -3.37 -17.22 -1.40
N GLN A 339 -4.59 -16.95 -0.93
CA GLN A 339 -5.82 -17.47 -1.54
C GLN A 339 -5.96 -17.07 -3.02
N MET A 340 -5.58 -15.84 -3.36
CA MET A 340 -5.59 -15.37 -4.76
C MET A 340 -4.62 -16.16 -5.64
N ARG A 341 -3.44 -16.55 -5.14
CA ARG A 341 -2.50 -17.39 -5.89
C ARG A 341 -3.05 -18.80 -6.06
N GLU A 342 -3.64 -19.39 -5.03
CA GLU A 342 -4.25 -20.72 -5.11
C GLU A 342 -5.37 -20.78 -6.17
N GLU A 343 -6.29 -19.81 -6.18
CA GLU A 343 -7.34 -19.74 -7.21
C GLU A 343 -6.77 -19.44 -8.61
N TRP A 344 -5.71 -18.63 -8.70
CA TRP A 344 -5.01 -18.39 -9.95
C TRP A 344 -4.42 -19.68 -10.53
N ASP A 345 -3.68 -20.44 -9.73
CA ASP A 345 -3.02 -21.67 -10.14
C ASP A 345 -4.05 -22.75 -10.51
N LYS A 346 -5.14 -22.85 -9.76
CA LYS A 346 -6.27 -23.73 -10.07
C LYS A 346 -6.88 -23.39 -11.43
N LEU A 347 -7.15 -22.12 -11.72
CA LEU A 347 -7.70 -21.69 -13.01
C LEU A 347 -6.74 -21.97 -14.17
N ILE A 348 -5.45 -21.71 -14.00
CA ILE A 348 -4.42 -22.03 -15.00
C ILE A 348 -4.36 -23.55 -15.24
N SER A 349 -4.46 -24.36 -14.19
CA SER A 349 -4.54 -25.81 -14.32
C SER A 349 -5.75 -26.25 -15.15
N GLN A 350 -6.93 -25.68 -14.92
CA GLN A 350 -8.13 -25.99 -15.70
C GLN A 350 -7.98 -25.60 -17.18
N ILE A 351 -7.38 -24.43 -17.45
CA ILE A 351 -7.10 -23.98 -18.83
C ILE A 351 -6.15 -24.93 -19.53
N ASN A 352 -5.08 -25.36 -18.85
CA ASN A 352 -4.10 -26.29 -19.41
C ASN A 352 -4.71 -27.68 -19.63
N GLU A 353 -5.56 -28.15 -18.72
CA GLU A 353 -6.29 -29.41 -18.90
C GLU A 353 -7.22 -29.34 -20.13
N TRP A 354 -7.91 -28.21 -20.33
CA TRP A 354 -8.75 -28.03 -21.52
C TRP A 354 -7.91 -28.01 -22.81
N LYS A 355 -6.75 -27.34 -22.81
CA LYS A 355 -5.81 -27.39 -23.95
C LYS A 355 -5.38 -28.82 -24.27
N ALA A 356 -4.93 -29.57 -23.26
CA ALA A 356 -4.52 -30.96 -23.44
C ALA A 356 -5.65 -31.85 -23.98
N LYS A 357 -6.89 -31.65 -23.52
CA LYS A 357 -8.06 -32.35 -24.07
C LYS A 357 -8.29 -32.01 -25.55
N LEU A 358 -8.09 -30.75 -25.96
CA LEU A 358 -8.18 -30.35 -27.37
C LEU A 358 -7.09 -31.02 -28.21
N ASP A 359 -5.85 -31.04 -27.72
CA ASP A 359 -4.74 -31.69 -28.42
C ASP A 359 -5.00 -33.19 -28.64
N GLN A 360 -5.68 -33.87 -27.70
CA GLN A 360 -6.07 -35.28 -27.82
C GLN A 360 -7.19 -35.57 -28.83
N ILE A 361 -8.02 -34.58 -29.18
CA ILE A 361 -9.17 -34.75 -30.09
C ILE A 361 -8.95 -34.16 -31.49
N LEU A 362 -7.68 -33.90 -31.85
CA LEU A 362 -7.32 -33.47 -33.20
C LEU A 362 -7.83 -34.47 -34.25
N PRO A 363 -8.23 -34.00 -35.44
CA PRO A 363 -8.63 -34.90 -36.51
C PRO A 363 -7.42 -35.60 -37.11
N SER A 364 -7.60 -36.86 -37.51
CA SER A 364 -6.56 -37.63 -38.19
C SER A 364 -6.17 -36.98 -39.54
N PRO A 365 -4.87 -36.91 -39.90
CA PRO A 365 -3.70 -37.49 -39.24
C PRO A 365 -3.01 -36.60 -38.19
N LEU A 366 -3.56 -35.42 -37.86
CA LEU A 366 -2.92 -34.44 -36.98
C LEU A 366 -2.81 -34.92 -35.52
N ASP A 367 -3.73 -35.78 -35.08
CA ASP A 367 -3.68 -36.48 -33.79
C ASP A 367 -2.36 -37.25 -33.60
N SER A 368 -1.93 -37.98 -34.64
CA SER A 368 -0.68 -38.75 -34.60
C SER A 368 0.55 -37.87 -34.53
N ILE A 369 0.52 -36.70 -35.20
CA ILE A 369 1.61 -35.73 -35.18
C ILE A 369 1.70 -35.06 -33.81
N GLU A 370 0.56 -34.68 -33.23
CA GLU A 370 0.53 -34.07 -31.89
C GLU A 370 0.99 -35.06 -30.81
N ALA A 371 0.57 -36.32 -30.88
CA ALA A 371 1.04 -37.36 -29.96
C ALA A 371 2.57 -37.56 -30.04
N TRP A 372 3.11 -37.58 -31.27
CA TRP A 372 4.56 -37.65 -31.49
C TRP A 372 5.29 -36.41 -30.94
N LEU A 373 4.77 -35.20 -31.18
CA LEU A 373 5.33 -33.95 -30.64
C LEU A 373 5.36 -33.96 -29.11
N GLN A 374 4.27 -34.39 -28.46
CA GLN A 374 4.18 -34.47 -27.00
C GLN A 374 5.21 -35.45 -26.40
N GLU A 375 5.45 -36.59 -27.06
CA GLU A 375 6.46 -37.56 -26.63
C GLU A 375 7.88 -36.97 -26.73
N VAL A 376 8.18 -36.26 -27.83
CA VAL A 376 9.46 -35.58 -28.03
C VAL A 376 9.69 -34.51 -26.96
N GLU A 377 8.68 -33.67 -26.69
CA GLU A 377 8.75 -32.61 -25.68
C GLU A 377 8.86 -33.17 -24.26
N HIS A 378 8.17 -34.26 -23.96
CA HIS A 378 8.27 -34.94 -22.68
C HIS A 378 9.70 -35.44 -22.41
N LEU A 379 10.31 -36.11 -23.40
CA LEU A 379 11.70 -36.57 -23.30
C LEU A 379 12.72 -35.43 -23.17
N GLN A 380 12.44 -34.27 -23.78
CA GLN A 380 13.29 -33.07 -23.65
C GLN A 380 13.15 -32.39 -22.29
N ALA A 381 11.94 -32.39 -21.71
CA ALA A 381 11.65 -31.75 -20.43
C ALA A 381 12.08 -32.57 -19.21
N GLU A 382 12.22 -33.90 -19.34
CA GLU A 382 12.72 -34.74 -18.27
C GLU A 382 14.22 -34.51 -18.00
N ASP A 383 14.52 -33.83 -16.90
CA ASP A 383 15.87 -33.75 -16.36
C ASP A 383 16.48 -35.15 -16.15
N LEU A 384 17.79 -35.26 -16.39
CA LEU A 384 18.51 -36.47 -16.02
C LEU A 384 18.43 -36.63 -14.49
N PRO A 385 17.97 -37.78 -13.97
CA PRO A 385 17.90 -37.98 -12.53
C PRO A 385 19.28 -37.72 -11.91
N ASP A 386 19.31 -37.07 -10.75
CA ASP A 386 20.53 -36.73 -10.01
C ASP A 386 21.17 -38.01 -9.45
N LEU A 387 21.81 -38.74 -10.36
CA LEU A 387 22.39 -40.05 -10.10
C LEU A 387 23.83 -39.84 -9.64
N GLN A 388 24.08 -40.09 -8.35
CA GLN A 388 25.44 -40.12 -7.79
C GLN A 388 26.35 -41.18 -8.44
N ASP A 389 25.80 -42.09 -9.26
CA ASP A 389 26.50 -43.15 -9.97
C ASP A 389 26.63 -42.83 -11.48
N PRO A 390 27.86 -42.53 -11.97
CA PRO A 390 28.12 -42.20 -13.36
C PRO A 390 27.74 -43.30 -14.36
N PHE A 391 27.80 -44.57 -13.96
CA PHE A 391 27.47 -45.69 -14.86
C PHE A 391 25.96 -45.82 -15.06
N LYS A 392 25.17 -45.60 -14.00
CA LYS A 392 23.70 -45.55 -14.11
C LYS A 392 23.24 -44.34 -14.90
N ALA A 393 23.85 -43.17 -14.70
CA ALA A 393 23.56 -41.97 -15.48
C ALA A 393 23.82 -42.20 -16.98
N MET A 394 24.95 -42.82 -17.32
CA MET A 394 25.29 -43.15 -18.71
C MET A 394 24.34 -44.20 -19.32
N PHE A 395 23.85 -45.17 -18.55
CA PHE A 395 22.85 -46.14 -19.01
C PHE A 395 21.52 -45.47 -19.34
N VAL A 396 20.96 -44.66 -18.41
CA VAL A 396 19.71 -43.91 -18.62
C VAL A 396 19.84 -42.94 -19.79
N PHE A 397 20.98 -42.27 -19.93
CA PHE A 397 21.23 -41.37 -21.05
C PHE A 397 21.28 -42.11 -22.40
N ARG A 398 21.90 -43.30 -22.44
CA ARG A 398 21.90 -44.14 -23.65
C ARG A 398 20.49 -44.60 -24.01
N GLU A 399 19.69 -45.00 -23.02
CA GLU A 399 18.30 -45.42 -23.22
C GLU A 399 17.46 -44.27 -23.79
N LYS A 400 17.55 -43.06 -23.20
CA LYS A 400 16.90 -41.85 -23.72
C LYS A 400 17.34 -41.51 -25.14
N ILE A 401 18.63 -41.63 -25.47
CA ILE A 401 19.13 -41.39 -26.84
C ILE A 401 18.54 -42.38 -27.84
N VAL A 402 18.36 -43.65 -27.46
CA VAL A 402 17.77 -44.66 -28.35
C VAL A 402 16.32 -44.30 -28.63
N ILE A 403 15.53 -44.02 -27.59
CA ILE A 403 14.12 -43.63 -27.74
C ILE A 403 14.00 -42.35 -28.58
N PHE A 404 14.84 -41.35 -28.32
CA PHE A 404 14.82 -40.11 -29.10
C PHE A 404 15.17 -40.34 -30.57
N LYS A 405 16.14 -41.21 -30.88
CA LYS A 405 16.46 -41.57 -32.27
C LYS A 405 15.29 -42.25 -32.96
N ASP A 406 14.68 -43.23 -32.31
CA ASP A 406 13.53 -43.96 -32.86
C ASP A 406 12.35 -43.01 -33.15
N LEU A 407 12.15 -41.97 -32.32
CA LEU A 407 11.17 -40.91 -32.59
C LEU A 407 11.56 -40.05 -33.79
N MET A 408 12.83 -39.65 -33.89
CA MET A 408 13.30 -38.81 -34.99
C MET A 408 13.28 -39.52 -36.36
N ASP A 409 13.30 -40.85 -36.40
CA ASP A 409 13.14 -41.61 -37.65
C ASP A 409 11.77 -41.36 -38.33
N HIS A 410 10.77 -40.90 -37.55
CA HIS A 410 9.43 -40.56 -38.06
C HIS A 410 9.28 -39.08 -38.42
N PHE A 411 10.32 -38.25 -38.23
CA PHE A 411 10.27 -36.80 -38.43
C PHE A 411 9.87 -36.40 -39.85
N ASP A 412 10.57 -36.93 -40.85
CA ASP A 412 10.31 -36.59 -42.26
C ASP A 412 8.88 -36.98 -42.67
N PHE A 413 8.40 -38.13 -42.17
CA PHE A 413 7.02 -38.57 -42.39
C PHE A 413 5.99 -37.59 -41.80
N HIS A 414 6.18 -37.18 -40.54
CA HIS A 414 5.26 -36.23 -39.90
C HIS A 414 5.32 -34.85 -40.54
N LEU A 415 6.51 -34.39 -40.95
CA LEU A 415 6.70 -33.12 -41.67
C LEU A 415 5.97 -33.12 -43.01
N ASP A 416 6.17 -34.14 -43.84
CA ASP A 416 5.51 -34.27 -45.14
C ASP A 416 3.99 -34.39 -44.98
N THR A 417 3.54 -35.14 -43.97
CA THR A 417 2.11 -35.28 -43.64
C THR A 417 1.48 -33.94 -43.26
N LEU A 418 2.17 -33.13 -42.44
CA LEU A 418 1.66 -31.80 -42.05
C LEU A 418 1.66 -30.80 -43.21
N GLN A 419 2.65 -30.87 -44.11
CA GLN A 419 2.74 -29.98 -45.27
C GLN A 419 1.69 -30.31 -46.35
N SER A 420 1.37 -31.60 -46.51
CA SER A 420 0.42 -32.08 -47.51
C SER A 420 -1.03 -32.16 -46.99
N PHE A 421 -1.27 -31.89 -45.71
CA PHE A 421 -2.60 -31.95 -45.09
C PHE A 421 -3.57 -30.93 -45.70
N ASN A 422 -4.67 -31.44 -46.28
CA ASN A 422 -5.75 -30.59 -46.78
C ASN A 422 -6.75 -30.26 -45.65
N ASN A 423 -6.75 -29.01 -45.21
CA ASN A 423 -7.56 -28.54 -44.08
C ASN A 423 -9.00 -28.17 -44.50
N GLU A 424 -9.69 -29.08 -45.18
CA GLU A 424 -11.07 -28.89 -45.64
C GLU A 424 -11.89 -30.17 -45.41
N ASP A 425 -13.11 -30.01 -44.94
CA ASP A 425 -14.09 -31.10 -44.82
C ASP A 425 -14.84 -31.35 -46.15
N GLU A 426 -15.74 -32.33 -46.18
CA GLU A 426 -16.56 -32.66 -47.37
C GLU A 426 -17.42 -31.49 -47.89
N LYS A 427 -17.56 -30.41 -47.12
CA LYS A 427 -18.31 -29.20 -47.43
C LYS A 427 -17.40 -27.98 -47.68
N ASN A 428 -16.09 -28.19 -47.86
CA ASN A 428 -15.06 -27.17 -48.01
C ASN A 428 -14.96 -26.20 -46.81
N MET A 429 -15.28 -26.66 -45.61
CA MET A 429 -15.11 -25.91 -44.37
C MET A 429 -13.82 -26.34 -43.65
N PRO A 430 -13.10 -25.41 -43.01
CA PRO A 430 -11.87 -25.75 -42.31
C PRO A 430 -12.11 -26.67 -41.11
N LEU A 431 -11.36 -27.78 -41.06
CA LEU A 431 -11.41 -28.76 -39.96
C LEU A 431 -10.70 -28.24 -38.70
N VAL A 432 -9.61 -27.50 -38.90
CA VAL A 432 -8.72 -26.97 -37.86
C VAL A 432 -8.44 -25.50 -38.14
N LEU A 433 -8.26 -24.69 -37.09
CA LEU A 433 -7.88 -23.29 -37.24
C LEU A 433 -6.43 -23.17 -37.76
N PRO A 434 -6.14 -22.26 -38.72
CA PRO A 434 -4.79 -22.06 -39.24
C PRO A 434 -3.74 -21.82 -38.14
N GLU A 435 -4.13 -21.12 -37.06
CA GLU A 435 -3.25 -20.82 -35.93
C GLU A 435 -2.77 -22.08 -35.19
N LYS A 436 -3.58 -23.16 -35.16
CA LYS A 436 -3.15 -24.46 -34.59
C LYS A 436 -2.14 -25.14 -35.52
N LEU A 437 -2.38 -25.12 -36.83
CA LEU A 437 -1.44 -25.69 -37.80
C LEU A 437 -0.10 -24.95 -37.77
N ASP A 438 -0.13 -23.62 -37.65
CA ASP A 438 1.08 -22.80 -37.51
C ASP A 438 1.77 -22.97 -36.14
N GLU A 439 1.03 -23.32 -35.09
CA GLU A 439 1.60 -23.74 -33.80
C GLU A 439 2.32 -25.09 -33.91
N MET A 440 1.70 -26.12 -34.49
CA MET A 440 2.34 -27.41 -34.72
C MET A 440 3.59 -27.30 -35.61
N LYS A 441 3.54 -26.49 -36.68
CA LYS A 441 4.70 -26.21 -37.54
C LYS A 441 5.85 -25.50 -36.83
N ARG A 442 5.59 -24.79 -35.73
CA ARG A 442 6.63 -24.13 -34.92
C ARG A 442 7.25 -25.07 -33.88
N ARG A 443 6.55 -26.16 -33.55
CA ARG A 443 7.01 -27.20 -32.61
C ARG A 443 7.84 -28.29 -33.30
N LEU A 444 7.55 -28.55 -34.58
CA LEU A 444 8.46 -29.23 -35.53
C LEU A 444 9.70 -28.38 -35.81
#